data_AF-A0A662QB86-F1
#
_entry.id   AF-A0A662QB86-F1
#
_cell.length_a   1.000
_cell.length_b   1.000
_cell.length_c   1.000
_cell.angle_alpha   90.00
_cell.angle_beta   90.00
_cell.angle_gamma   90.00
#
_symmetry.space_group_name_H-M   'P 1'
#
loop_
_entity.id
_entity.type
_entity.pdbx_description
1 polymer ?
#
loop_
_entity_poly.entity_id
_entity_poly.type
_entity_poly.pdbx_seq_one_letter_code
_entity_poly.pdbx_strand_id
1 'polypeptide(L)'
;MLDQRFSEVWVVGEIDEGIVKALKEVMRNERLKGIKRLKFVFYLSDPEDLNYLNLLRPVLLENVLMSIVVEERSVKNLLDDVKLVKDEVNVIMGEMVPAEFVKAIESSRDRLKVVRIHG
;
A
#
# COMPACT_ATOMS: atom_id res chain seq x y z
N MET A 1 23.31 0.82 12.74
CA MET A 1 22.95 1.12 11.33
C MET A 1 21.56 0.55 11.04
N LEU A 2 20.47 1.25 11.34
CA LEU A 2 19.10 0.79 11.01
C LEU A 2 18.10 1.93 10.71
N ASP A 3 18.55 3.18 10.60
CA ASP A 3 17.69 4.38 10.44
C ASP A 3 17.18 4.63 9.02
N GLN A 4 17.37 3.70 8.08
CA GLN A 4 16.76 3.85 6.76
C GLN A 4 15.26 3.55 6.87
N ARG A 5 14.46 4.62 6.90
CA ARG A 5 13.00 4.58 6.85
C ARG A 5 12.55 3.77 5.64
N PHE A 6 11.55 2.92 5.86
CA PHE A 6 10.87 2.23 4.76
C PHE A 6 10.06 3.24 3.97
N SER A 7 10.13 3.17 2.64
CA SER A 7 9.13 3.84 1.81
C SER A 7 7.83 3.03 1.92
N GLU A 8 6.76 3.70 2.31
CA GLU A 8 5.52 3.05 2.72
C GLU A 8 4.49 3.13 1.58
N VAL A 9 3.82 2.00 1.36
CA VAL A 9 2.78 1.86 0.35
C VAL A 9 1.57 1.24 1.03
N TRP A 10 0.46 1.96 1.02
CA TRP A 10 -0.81 1.51 1.57
C TRP A 10 -1.67 0.96 0.46
N VAL A 11 -2.22 -0.23 0.68
CA VAL A 11 -3.20 -0.85 -0.19
C VAL A 11 -4.49 -0.94 0.60
N VAL A 12 -5.55 -0.31 0.09
CA VAL A 12 -6.84 -0.21 0.78
C VAL A 12 -7.90 -0.90 -0.05
N GLY A 13 -8.61 -1.85 0.55
CA GLY A 13 -9.65 -2.64 -0.11
C GLY A 13 -9.16 -3.99 -0.63
N GLU A 14 -10.02 -4.68 -1.37
CA GLU A 14 -9.74 -6.01 -1.91
C GLU A 14 -8.66 -5.95 -3.00
N ILE A 15 -7.80 -6.99 -3.05
CA ILE A 15 -6.73 -7.08 -4.03
C ILE A 15 -7.22 -7.79 -5.29
N ASP A 16 -7.14 -7.10 -6.42
CA ASP A 16 -7.37 -7.63 -7.75
C ASP A 16 -6.07 -7.59 -8.61
N GLU A 17 -6.15 -8.11 -9.84
CA GLU A 17 -5.04 -8.02 -10.80
C GLU A 17 -4.63 -6.57 -11.12
N GLY A 18 -5.57 -5.62 -11.02
CA GLY A 18 -5.33 -4.20 -11.18
C GLY A 18 -4.39 -3.65 -10.13
N ILE A 19 -4.61 -3.98 -8.86
CA ILE A 19 -3.77 -3.61 -7.73
C ILE A 19 -2.40 -4.26 -7.86
N VAL A 20 -2.33 -5.53 -8.26
CA VAL A 20 -1.05 -6.20 -8.52
C VAL A 20 -0.23 -5.44 -9.56
N LYS A 21 -0.86 -5.00 -10.65
CA LYS A 21 -0.19 -4.20 -11.67
C LYS A 21 0.29 -2.84 -11.13
N ALA A 22 -0.54 -2.16 -10.34
CA ALA A 22 -0.18 -0.89 -9.71
C ALA A 22 0.97 -1.05 -8.72
N LEU A 23 0.98 -2.12 -7.92
CA LEU A 23 2.07 -2.46 -7.01
C LEU A 23 3.38 -2.67 -7.76
N LYS A 24 3.37 -3.42 -8.87
CA LYS A 24 4.57 -3.61 -9.71
C LYS A 24 5.11 -2.28 -10.25
N GLU A 25 4.23 -1.38 -10.66
CA GLU A 25 4.61 -0.06 -11.15
C GLU A 25 5.22 0.82 -10.04
N VAL A 26 4.59 0.86 -8.86
CA VAL A 26 5.13 1.56 -7.69
C VAL A 26 6.51 1.02 -7.33
N MET A 27 6.66 -0.30 -7.25
CA MET A 27 7.95 -0.93 -6.93
C MET A 27 9.03 -0.61 -7.96
N ARG A 28 8.69 -0.62 -9.25
CA ARG A 28 9.61 -0.22 -10.31
C ARG A 28 10.04 1.23 -10.14
N ASN A 29 9.10 2.13 -9.84
CA ASN A 29 9.38 3.56 -9.63
C ASN A 29 10.26 3.79 -8.39
N GLU A 30 9.97 3.12 -7.28
CA GLU A 30 10.77 3.21 -6.06
C GLU A 30 12.18 2.64 -6.27
N ARG A 31 12.31 1.53 -6.99
CA ARG A 31 13.62 0.97 -7.38
C ARG A 31 14.43 1.94 -8.24
N LEU A 32 13.80 2.64 -9.19
CA LEU A 32 14.47 3.66 -10.00
C LEU A 32 14.96 4.86 -9.18
N LYS A 33 14.28 5.19 -8.09
CA LYS A 33 14.74 6.19 -7.10
C LYS A 33 15.85 5.67 -6.17
N GLY A 34 16.28 4.41 -6.33
CA GLY A 34 17.29 3.79 -5.48
C GLY A 34 16.78 3.32 -4.12
N ILE A 35 15.46 3.29 -3.91
CA ILE A 35 14.86 2.77 -2.68
C ILE A 35 15.07 1.26 -2.62
N LYS A 36 15.53 0.78 -1.46
CA LYS A 36 15.81 -0.65 -1.21
C LYS A 36 14.92 -1.28 -0.14
N ARG A 37 14.16 -0.47 0.61
CA ARG A 37 13.34 -0.90 1.74
C ARG A 37 11.91 -0.40 1.54
N LEU A 38 10.98 -1.32 1.37
CA LEU A 38 9.56 -1.03 1.18
C LEU A 38 8.71 -1.68 2.26
N LYS A 39 7.67 -0.97 2.68
CA LYS A 39 6.67 -1.49 3.59
C LYS A 39 5.31 -1.42 2.92
N PHE A 40 4.70 -2.59 2.71
CA PHE A 40 3.32 -2.71 2.30
C PHE A 40 2.42 -2.81 3.53
N VAL A 41 1.43 -1.93 3.61
CA VAL A 41 0.37 -2.02 4.63
C VAL A 41 -0.94 -2.28 3.91
N PHE A 42 -1.49 -3.46 4.11
CA PHE A 42 -2.77 -3.87 3.54
C PHE A 42 -3.88 -3.60 4.56
N TYR A 43 -4.81 -2.73 4.19
CA TYR A 43 -6.02 -2.43 4.93
C TYR A 43 -7.17 -3.24 4.33
N LEU A 44 -7.38 -4.44 4.89
CA LEU A 44 -8.35 -5.42 4.40
C LEU A 44 -9.63 -5.37 5.25
N SER A 45 -10.76 -5.65 4.60
CA SER A 45 -12.05 -5.82 5.27
C SER A 45 -12.07 -7.10 6.10
N ASP A 46 -11.50 -8.17 5.55
CA ASP A 46 -11.29 -9.46 6.21
C ASP A 46 -9.79 -9.84 6.14
N PRO A 47 -9.00 -9.59 7.20
CA PRO A 47 -7.58 -9.91 7.22
C PRO A 47 -7.28 -11.42 7.30
N GLU A 48 -8.27 -12.28 7.57
CA GLU A 48 -8.05 -13.73 7.63
C GLU A 48 -8.01 -14.38 6.23
N ASP A 49 -8.46 -13.66 5.19
CA ASP A 49 -8.39 -14.15 3.82
C ASP A 49 -6.99 -14.00 3.22
N LEU A 50 -6.20 -15.08 3.28
CA LEU A 50 -4.84 -15.14 2.75
C LEU A 50 -4.77 -15.24 1.21
N ASN A 51 -5.90 -15.26 0.48
CA ASN A 51 -5.88 -15.40 -0.98
C ASN A 51 -5.11 -14.27 -1.66
N TYR A 52 -5.10 -13.09 -1.07
CA TYR A 52 -4.35 -11.94 -1.57
C TYR A 52 -2.83 -12.21 -1.65
N LEU A 53 -2.28 -13.12 -0.82
CA LEU A 53 -0.87 -13.50 -0.86
C LEU A 53 -0.51 -14.20 -2.17
N ASN A 54 -1.44 -14.94 -2.78
CA ASN A 54 -1.21 -15.56 -4.09
C ASN A 54 -1.07 -14.50 -5.19
N LEU A 55 -1.84 -13.41 -5.10
CA LEU A 55 -1.76 -12.26 -5.99
C LEU A 55 -0.50 -11.43 -5.74
N LEU A 56 -0.05 -11.35 -4.48
CA LEU A 56 1.16 -10.64 -4.10
C LEU A 56 2.45 -11.41 -4.45
N ARG A 57 2.41 -12.75 -4.47
CA ARG A 57 3.57 -13.61 -4.81
C ARG A 57 4.37 -13.13 -6.03
N PRO A 58 3.80 -12.90 -7.22
CA PRO A 58 4.56 -12.44 -8.38
C PRO A 58 5.23 -11.08 -8.15
N VAL A 59 4.58 -10.18 -7.40
CA VAL A 59 5.13 -8.86 -7.03
C VAL A 59 6.40 -9.01 -6.20
N LEU A 60 6.40 -9.92 -5.23
CA LEU A 60 7.56 -10.16 -4.36
C LEU A 60 8.70 -10.85 -5.12
N LEU A 61 8.39 -11.86 -5.95
CA LEU A 61 9.38 -12.63 -6.71
C LEU A 61 10.11 -11.78 -7.77
N GLU A 62 9.46 -10.77 -8.35
CA GLU A 62 10.09 -9.86 -9.31
C GLU A 62 11.05 -8.85 -8.64
N ASN A 63 11.04 -8.76 -7.31
CA ASN A 63 11.65 -7.68 -6.55
C ASN A 63 12.59 -8.17 -5.42
N VAL A 64 13.25 -9.31 -5.62
CA VAL A 64 14.15 -9.97 -4.64
C VAL A 64 15.32 -9.12 -4.14
N LEU A 65 15.67 -8.03 -4.83
CA LEU A 65 16.74 -7.12 -4.41
C LEU A 65 16.29 -6.07 -3.36
N MET A 66 15.00 -6.04 -3.03
CA MET A 66 14.44 -5.13 -2.03
C MET A 66 14.08 -5.87 -0.75
N SER A 67 14.31 -5.20 0.39
CA SER A 67 13.78 -5.63 1.68
C SER A 67 12.33 -5.17 1.77
N ILE A 68 11.40 -6.12 1.71
CA ILE A 68 9.97 -5.86 1.72
C ILE A 68 9.38 -6.38 3.03
N VAL A 69 8.67 -5.51 3.74
CA VAL A 69 7.84 -5.87 4.89
C VAL A 69 6.38 -5.79 4.47
N VAL A 70 5.61 -6.80 4.83
CA VAL A 70 4.16 -6.85 4.62
C VAL A 70 3.49 -6.81 5.98
N GLU A 71 2.61 -5.84 6.19
CA GLU A 71 1.73 -5.74 7.35
C GLU A 71 0.28 -5.80 6.90
N GLU A 72 -0.53 -6.54 7.64
CA GLU A 72 -1.98 -6.59 7.50
C GLU A 72 -2.62 -5.80 8.63
N ARG A 73 -3.64 -5.01 8.30
CA ARG A 73 -4.45 -4.24 9.24
C ARG A 73 -5.90 -4.32 8.83
N SER A 74 -6.79 -4.19 9.81
CA SER A 74 -8.20 -3.98 9.51
C SER A 74 -8.39 -2.62 8.85
N VAL A 75 -9.24 -2.55 7.83
CA VAL A 75 -9.67 -1.29 7.22
C VAL A 75 -10.22 -0.29 8.23
N LYS A 76 -10.79 -0.78 9.35
CA LYS A 76 -11.26 0.06 10.46
C LYS A 76 -10.17 0.94 11.09
N ASN A 77 -8.92 0.50 11.03
CA ASN A 77 -7.78 1.23 11.60
C ASN A 77 -7.29 2.38 10.69
N LEU A 78 -7.72 2.39 9.42
CA LEU A 78 -7.23 3.33 8.42
C LEU A 78 -7.47 4.80 8.83
N LEU A 79 -8.62 5.13 9.38
CA LEU A 79 -8.93 6.53 9.77
C LEU A 79 -7.99 7.04 10.86
N ASP A 80 -7.56 6.18 11.78
CA ASP A 80 -6.64 6.56 12.84
C ASP A 80 -5.21 6.60 12.32
N ASP A 81 -4.83 5.65 11.47
CA ASP A 81 -3.52 5.62 10.84
C ASP A 81 -3.30 6.85 9.95
N VAL A 82 -4.29 7.27 9.16
CA VAL A 82 -4.25 8.49 8.32
C VAL A 82 -3.87 9.73 9.15
N LYS A 83 -4.41 9.87 10.38
CA LYS A 83 -4.11 11.01 11.26
C LYS A 83 -2.66 11.00 11.77
N LEU A 84 -2.05 9.82 11.83
CA LEU A 84 -0.71 9.61 12.38
C LEU A 84 0.40 9.67 11.33
N VAL A 85 0.06 9.70 10.03
CA VAL A 85 1.01 9.77 8.93
C VAL A 85 1.87 11.03 9.05
N LYS A 86 3.20 10.86 9.09
CA LYS A 86 4.17 11.96 9.15
C LYS A 86 4.93 12.16 7.84
N ASP A 87 5.18 11.08 7.11
CA ASP A 87 5.94 11.05 5.87
C ASP A 87 5.01 10.84 4.66
N GLU A 88 5.51 11.03 3.44
CA GLU A 88 4.75 10.74 2.22
C GLU A 88 4.56 9.22 2.04
N VAL A 89 3.33 8.79 1.80
CA VAL A 89 2.92 7.40 1.60
C VAL A 89 2.20 7.28 0.27
N ASN A 90 2.58 6.28 -0.54
CA ASN A 90 1.84 5.96 -1.75
C ASN A 90 0.60 5.14 -1.40
N VAL A 91 -0.57 5.52 -1.90
CA VAL A 91 -1.83 4.82 -1.63
C VAL A 91 -2.39 4.23 -2.92
N ILE A 92 -2.72 2.95 -2.89
CA ILE A 92 -3.41 2.21 -3.94
C ILE A 92 -4.77 1.82 -3.40
N MET A 93 -5.84 2.33 -4.01
CA MET A 93 -7.21 1.99 -3.62
C MET A 93 -7.78 0.94 -4.59
N GLY A 94 -8.26 -0.16 -4.01
CA GLY A 94 -8.96 -1.23 -4.70
C GLY A 94 -10.45 -0.97 -4.87
N GLU A 95 -11.18 -2.01 -5.26
CA GLU A 95 -12.64 -1.96 -5.32
C GLU A 95 -13.26 -1.91 -3.91
N MET A 96 -14.49 -1.39 -3.86
CA MET A 96 -15.33 -1.38 -2.66
C MET A 96 -14.76 -0.63 -1.45
N VAL A 97 -13.86 0.35 -1.64
CA VAL A 97 -13.39 1.20 -0.54
C VAL A 97 -14.51 2.17 -0.11
N PRO A 98 -14.95 2.12 1.16
CA PRO A 98 -16.01 3.03 1.62
C PRO A 98 -15.66 4.51 1.46
N ALA A 99 -16.65 5.32 1.08
CA ALA A 99 -16.47 6.73 0.74
C ALA A 99 -15.84 7.58 1.86
N GLU A 100 -16.04 7.18 3.13
CA GLU A 100 -15.41 7.83 4.28
C GLU A 100 -13.88 7.69 4.27
N PHE A 101 -13.35 6.53 3.87
CA PHE A 101 -11.91 6.30 3.78
C PHE A 101 -11.32 7.03 2.58
N VAL A 102 -12.02 7.03 1.44
CA VAL A 102 -11.62 7.81 0.26
C VAL A 102 -11.48 9.30 0.63
N LYS A 103 -12.51 9.87 1.28
CA LYS A 103 -12.48 11.26 1.75
C LYS A 103 -11.33 11.53 2.73
N ALA A 104 -11.04 10.60 3.64
CA ALA A 104 -9.94 10.75 4.60
C ALA A 104 -8.58 10.79 3.89
N ILE A 105 -8.37 9.90 2.91
CA ILE A 105 -7.16 9.85 2.09
C ILE A 105 -7.00 11.14 1.28
N GLU A 106 -8.06 11.54 0.56
CA GLU A 106 -8.05 12.75 -0.28
C GLU A 106 -7.90 14.05 0.51
N SER A 107 -8.36 14.08 1.77
CA SER A 107 -8.21 15.26 2.64
C SER A 107 -6.79 15.41 3.18
N SER A 108 -5.96 14.37 3.08
CA SER A 108 -4.58 14.34 3.61
C SER A 108 -3.55 14.84 2.57
N ARG A 109 -3.97 15.79 1.72
CA ARG A 109 -3.44 16.18 0.38
C ARG A 109 -1.93 16.26 0.15
N ASP A 110 -1.10 16.31 1.20
CA ASP A 110 0.35 16.44 1.07
C ASP A 110 1.13 15.21 1.57
N ARG A 111 0.46 14.27 2.26
CA ARG A 111 1.11 13.09 2.87
C ARG A 111 0.67 11.77 2.23
N LEU A 112 -0.53 11.72 1.67
CA LEU A 112 -1.05 10.51 1.02
C LEU A 112 -1.15 10.75 -0.48
N LYS A 113 -0.25 10.15 -1.24
CA LYS A 113 -0.23 10.23 -2.69
C LYS A 113 -1.02 9.06 -3.28
N VAL A 114 -2.23 9.34 -3.75
CA VAL A 114 -3.05 8.35 -4.44
C VAL A 114 -2.45 8.05 -5.81
N VAL A 115 -2.03 6.80 -6.01
CA VAL A 115 -1.45 6.30 -7.27
C VAL A 115 -2.54 5.70 -8.17
N ARG A 116 -3.63 5.17 -7.58
CA ARG A 116 -4.77 4.63 -8.32
C ARG A 116 -6.06 4.68 -7.49
N ILE A 117 -7.16 4.96 -8.18
CA ILE A 117 -8.54 4.81 -7.70
C ILE A 117 -9.24 3.87 -8.68
N HIS A 118 -9.80 2.76 -8.21
CA HIS A 118 -10.78 2.02 -9.00
C HIS A 118 -12.12 2.77 -8.84
N GLY A 119 -12.70 3.22 -9.95
CA GLY A 119 -13.96 3.95 -10.00
C GLY A 119 -14.99 3.23 -10.86
#